data_AF-A0A0M8PCU8-F1
#
_entry.id   AF-A0A0M8PCU8-F1
#
_cell.length_a   1.000
_cell.length_b   1.000
_cell.length_c   1.000
_cell.angle_alpha   90.00
_cell.angle_beta   90.00
_cell.angle_gamma   90.00
#
_symmetry.space_group_name_H-M   'P 1'
#
loop_
_entity.id
_entity.type
_entity.pdbx_description
1 polymer ?
#
loop_
_entity_poly.entity_id
_entity_poly.type
_entity_poly.pdbx_seq_one_letter_code
_entity_poly.pdbx_strand_id
1 'polypeptide(L)'
;MSINMDLLGLDGLEGFDEDTPPVVSISASQSLNASAATRDPIATGLARLDEALNDLPDQPNQGGILRGHVTEIFGPPGAGKTSLA
;
A
#
# COMPACT_ATOMS: atom_id res chain seq x y z
N MET A 1 -33.12 -27.68 16.02
CA MET A 1 -32.13 -27.91 14.95
C MET A 1 -31.08 -26.82 15.14
N SER A 2 -30.05 -27.10 15.93
CA SER A 2 -28.98 -26.13 16.21
C SER A 2 -28.01 -26.12 15.05
N ILE A 3 -27.77 -24.93 14.51
CA ILE A 3 -26.69 -24.65 13.57
C ILE A 3 -25.38 -24.76 14.35
N ASN A 4 -24.56 -25.78 14.05
CA ASN A 4 -23.23 -25.95 14.62
C ASN A 4 -22.32 -24.83 14.10
N MET A 5 -21.79 -24.02 15.02
CA MET A 5 -20.91 -22.89 14.71
C MET A 5 -19.48 -23.34 14.33
N ASP A 6 -19.10 -24.59 14.66
CA ASP A 6 -17.81 -25.19 14.33
C ASP A 6 -17.47 -25.22 12.82
N LEU A 7 -18.48 -25.29 11.95
CA LEU A 7 -18.25 -25.41 10.50
C LEU A 7 -17.83 -24.08 9.84
N LEU A 8 -17.94 -22.95 10.56
CA LEU A 8 -17.53 -21.63 10.06
C LEU A 8 -16.12 -21.22 10.50
N GLY A 9 -15.41 -22.04 11.30
CA GLY A 9 -14.06 -21.72 11.75
C GLY A 9 -13.97 -20.43 12.57
N LEU A 10 -15.06 -20.07 13.26
CA LEU A 10 -15.19 -18.84 14.06
C LEU A 10 -14.88 -19.08 15.55
N ASP A 11 -14.48 -20.30 15.93
CA ASP A 11 -14.31 -20.74 17.32
C ASP A 11 -13.04 -20.19 17.99
N GLY A 12 -12.31 -19.31 17.31
CA GLY A 12 -11.09 -18.65 17.80
C GLY A 12 -11.24 -17.15 18.09
N LEU A 13 -12.45 -16.58 18.04
CA LEU A 13 -12.70 -15.16 18.34
C LEU A 13 -12.94 -14.88 19.84
N GLU A 14 -12.52 -15.75 20.76
CA GLU A 14 -12.39 -15.39 22.18
C GLU A 14 -11.14 -14.50 22.38
N GLY A 15 -11.29 -13.21 22.08
CA GLY A 15 -10.19 -12.25 22.26
C GLY A 15 -10.29 -10.98 21.42
N PHE A 16 -11.48 -10.55 21.01
CA PHE A 16 -11.63 -9.19 20.49
C PHE A 16 -11.66 -8.29 21.71
N ASP A 17 -10.49 -7.76 22.10
CA ASP A 17 -10.44 -6.52 22.85
C ASP A 17 -11.42 -5.55 22.16
N GLU A 18 -12.34 -4.98 22.93
CA GLU A 18 -13.37 -4.04 22.44
C GLU A 18 -12.73 -2.83 21.70
N ASP A 19 -11.42 -2.66 21.87
CA ASP A 19 -10.55 -1.64 21.27
C ASP A 19 -9.86 -2.07 19.95
N THR A 20 -10.02 -3.32 19.47
CA THR A 20 -9.38 -3.75 18.22
C THR A 20 -10.25 -3.40 17.00
N PRO A 21 -9.75 -2.57 16.05
CA PRO A 21 -10.50 -2.23 14.86
C PRO A 21 -10.83 -3.48 14.02
N PRO A 22 -12.02 -3.53 13.38
CA PRO A 22 -12.37 -4.67 12.53
C PRO A 22 -11.39 -4.81 11.37
N VAL A 23 -11.01 -6.05 11.06
CA VAL A 23 -10.17 -6.34 9.89
C VAL A 23 -11.01 -6.18 8.62
N VAL A 24 -10.65 -5.20 7.78
CA VAL A 24 -11.25 -5.03 6.46
C VAL A 24 -10.59 -6.00 5.49
N SER A 25 -11.31 -7.05 5.12
CA SER A 25 -10.85 -8.00 4.10
C SER A 25 -11.23 -7.54 2.70
N ILE A 26 -10.26 -7.60 1.78
CA ILE A 26 -10.45 -7.30 0.35
C ILE A 26 -10.05 -8.56 -0.43
N SER A 27 -10.85 -8.97 -1.41
CA SER A 27 -10.49 -10.14 -2.21
C SER A 27 -9.24 -9.86 -3.06
N ALA A 28 -8.51 -10.92 -3.43
CA ALA A 28 -7.33 -10.78 -4.29
C ALA A 28 -7.68 -10.12 -5.64
N SER A 29 -8.86 -10.42 -6.21
CA SER A 29 -9.33 -9.82 -7.46
C SER A 29 -9.65 -8.33 -7.33
N GLN A 30 -10.27 -7.91 -6.21
CA GLN A 30 -10.51 -6.50 -5.92
C GLN A 30 -9.20 -5.73 -5.74
N SER A 31 -8.23 -6.31 -5.02
CA SER A 31 -6.90 -5.72 -4.85
C SER A 31 -6.16 -5.56 -6.18
N LEU A 32 -6.19 -6.59 -7.04
CA LEU A 32 -5.58 -6.53 -8.38
C LEU A 32 -6.24 -5.47 -9.27
N ASN A 33 -7.57 -5.34 -9.23
CA ASN A 33 -8.27 -4.31 -10.00
C ASN A 33 -7.93 -2.90 -9.51
N ALA A 34 -7.79 -2.71 -8.19
CA ALA A 34 -7.39 -1.44 -7.60
C ALA A 34 -5.95 -1.06 -7.97
N SER A 35 -5.02 -2.02 -7.97
CA SER A 35 -3.60 -1.75 -8.28
C SER A 35 -3.36 -1.32 -9.74
N ALA A 36 -4.21 -1.76 -10.66
CA ALA A 36 -4.17 -1.30 -12.05
C ALA A 36 -4.61 0.17 -12.20
N ALA A 37 -5.53 0.64 -11.35
CA ALA A 37 -6.05 2.01 -11.41
C ALA A 37 -5.14 3.05 -10.73
N THR A 38 -4.23 2.64 -9.83
CA THR A 38 -3.38 3.53 -9.04
C THR A 38 -1.96 3.69 -9.59
N ARG A 39 -1.74 3.41 -10.88
CA ARG A 39 -0.40 3.43 -11.50
C ARG A 39 0.12 4.83 -11.87
N ASP A 40 -0.62 5.89 -11.55
CA ASP A 40 -0.16 7.26 -11.81
C ASP A 40 0.75 7.77 -10.67
N PRO A 41 2.07 7.90 -10.90
CA PRO A 41 3.01 8.37 -9.89
C PRO A 41 2.80 9.85 -9.54
N ILE A 42 3.30 10.24 -8.37
CA ILE A 42 3.39 11.64 -7.93
C ILE A 42 4.81 12.13 -8.25
N ALA A 43 4.91 13.18 -9.06
CA ALA A 43 6.19 13.77 -9.43
C ALA A 43 6.89 14.38 -8.20
N THR A 44 8.18 14.12 -8.05
CA THR A 44 9.01 14.67 -6.96
C THR A 44 9.49 16.09 -7.21
N GLY A 45 9.33 16.59 -8.45
CA GLY A 45 9.91 17.87 -8.90
C GLY A 45 11.40 17.77 -9.24
N LEU A 46 11.99 16.58 -9.14
CA LEU A 46 13.39 16.30 -9.45
C LEU A 46 13.46 15.23 -10.55
N ALA A 47 13.63 15.64 -11.81
CA ALA A 47 13.55 14.74 -12.96
C ALA A 47 14.44 13.48 -12.85
N ARG A 48 15.65 13.62 -12.29
CA ARG A 48 16.57 12.48 -12.08
C ARG A 48 16.09 11.51 -11.00
N LEU A 49 15.37 12.00 -9.99
CA LEU A 49 14.78 11.15 -8.96
C LEU A 49 13.53 10.46 -9.51
N ASP A 50 12.69 11.17 -10.26
CA ASP A 50 11.52 10.57 -10.92
C ASP A 50 11.94 9.44 -11.87
N GLU A 51 13.00 9.64 -12.67
CA GLU A 51 13.57 8.60 -13.53
C GLU A 51 14.11 7.41 -12.71
N ALA A 52 14.81 7.66 -11.60
CA ALA A 52 15.35 6.62 -10.74
C ALA A 52 14.26 5.81 -10.01
N LEU A 53 13.08 6.39 -9.82
CA LEU A 53 11.90 5.74 -9.23
C LEU A 53 11.02 5.03 -10.27
N ASN A 54 11.41 5.01 -11.55
CA ASN A 54 10.64 4.32 -12.58
C ASN A 54 10.94 2.81 -12.57
N ASP A 55 10.01 2.03 -12.01
CA ASP A 55 10.09 0.57 -11.95
C ASP A 55 9.80 -0.11 -13.31
N LEU A 56 9.33 0.65 -14.32
CA LEU A 56 9.01 0.16 -15.66
C LEU A 56 9.85 0.90 -16.71
N PRO A 57 11.05 0.40 -17.05
CA PRO A 57 11.95 1.08 -17.99
C PRO A 57 11.32 1.27 -19.39
N ASP A 58 10.36 0.41 -19.76
CA ASP A 58 9.64 0.49 -21.03
C ASP A 58 8.55 1.60 -21.05
N GLN A 59 8.29 2.26 -19.92
CA GLN A 59 7.31 3.33 -19.80
C GLN A 59 7.96 4.61 -19.23
N PRO A 60 8.60 5.43 -20.09
CA PRO A 60 9.43 6.56 -19.65
C PRO A 60 8.67 7.69 -18.91
N ASN A 61 7.33 7.67 -18.93
CA ASN A 61 6.49 8.68 -18.29
C ASN A 61 5.87 8.22 -16.95
N GLN A 62 6.34 7.10 -16.38
CA GLN A 62 5.82 6.52 -15.13
C GLN A 62 6.76 6.70 -13.93
N GLY A 63 7.71 7.63 -14.01
CA GLY A 63 8.61 7.95 -12.90
C GLY A 63 7.98 8.79 -11.79
N GLY A 64 8.41 8.56 -10.54
CA GLY A 64 7.97 9.30 -9.35
C GLY A 64 7.48 8.38 -8.22
N ILE A 65 6.81 8.95 -7.22
CA ILE A 65 6.33 8.19 -6.05
C ILE A 65 5.01 7.47 -6.41
N LEU A 66 5.01 6.14 -6.37
CA LEU A 66 3.84 5.32 -6.71
C LEU A 66 2.70 5.47 -5.68
N ARG A 67 1.48 5.65 -6.18
CA ARG A 67 0.28 5.68 -5.33
C ARG A 67 -0.06 4.27 -4.84
N GLY A 68 -0.71 4.20 -3.68
CA GLY A 68 -1.07 2.91 -3.04
C GLY A 68 0.12 2.13 -2.49
N HIS A 69 1.32 2.71 -2.53
CA HIS A 69 2.55 2.13 -1.99
C HIS A 69 3.09 3.01 -0.86
N VAL A 70 3.90 2.42 0.01
CA VAL A 70 4.66 3.15 1.02
C VAL A 70 6.08 3.33 0.49
N THR A 71 6.53 4.58 0.38
CA THR A 71 7.90 4.93 0.01
C THR A 71 8.64 5.46 1.22
N GLU A 72 9.75 4.80 1.59
CA GLU A 72 10.60 5.20 2.70
C GLU A 72 11.77 6.05 2.22
N ILE A 73 12.04 7.16 2.91
CA ILE A 73 13.17 8.06 2.63
C ILE A 73 14.05 8.16 3.87
N PHE A 74 15.31 7.70 3.78
CA PHE A 74 16.27 7.71 4.89
C PHE A 74 17.60 8.37 4.49
N GLY A 75 18.37 8.80 5.49
CA GLY A 75 19.66 9.47 5.29
C GLY A 75 20.06 10.37 6.45
N PRO A 76 21.30 10.88 6.47
CA PRO A 76 21.82 11.72 7.56
C PRO A 76 21.02 13.02 7.74
N PRO A 77 21.16 13.73 8.88
CA PRO A 77 20.60 15.06 9.06
C PRO A 77 21.03 15.99 7.90
N GLY A 78 20.11 16.81 7.38
CA GLY A 78 20.38 17.71 6.26
C GLY A 78 20.31 17.09 4.86
N ALA A 79 20.05 15.78 4.71
CA ALA A 79 19.94 15.11 3.40
C ALA A 79 18.71 15.50 2.56
N GLY A 80 17.88 16.45 2.99
CA GLY A 80 16.71 16.92 2.23
C GLY A 80 15.42 16.11 2.38
N LYS A 81 15.37 15.11 3.28
CA LYS A 81 14.16 14.27 3.53
C LYS A 81 12.89 15.10 3.77
N THR A 82 12.96 16.11 4.63
CA THR A 82 11.83 17.01 4.96
C THR A 82 11.54 18.03 3.86
N SER A 83 12.53 18.34 3.01
CA SER A 83 12.32 19.24 1.87
C SER A 83 11.59 18.56 0.71
N LEU A 84 11.68 17.22 0.64
CA LEU A 84 10.97 16.39 -0.33
C LEU A 84 9.53 16.03 0.11
N ALA A 85 9.26 16.02 1.42
CA ALA A 85 7.98 15.63 2.03
C ALA A 85 7.01 16.80 2.22
#